data_AF-A0A7Y5IRB1-F1
#
_entry.id   AF-A0A7Y5IRB1-F1
#
_cell.length_a   1.000
_cell.length_b   1.000
_cell.length_c   1.000
_cell.angle_alpha   90.00
_cell.angle_beta   90.00
_cell.angle_gamma   90.00
#
_symmetry.space_group_name_H-M   'P 1'
#
loop_
_entity.id
_entity.type
_entity.pdbx_description
1 polymer ?
#
loop_
_entity_poly.entity_id
_entity_poly.type
_entity_poly.pdbx_seq_one_letter_code
_entity_poly.pdbx_strand_id
1 'polypeptide(L)' 'MGTEWASFFYLYGVGGFVFVGSLILARKRGALDLETRDGRKVLRYLILGYAAYIAFHALTQFVLPAWGGP' A
#
# COMPACT_ATOMS: atom_id res chain seq x y z
N MET A 1 5.56 -11.76 19.90
CA MET A 1 4.72 -11.98 18.69
C MET A 1 3.40 -11.18 18.66
N GLY A 2 3.09 -10.28 19.62
CA GLY A 2 1.79 -9.57 19.64
C GLY A 2 1.79 -8.12 19.12
N THR A 3 2.83 -7.35 19.41
CA THR A 3 2.86 -5.90 19.14
C THR A 3 3.23 -5.56 17.69
N GLU A 4 4.11 -6.34 17.07
CA GLU A 4 4.65 -6.03 15.73
C GLU A 4 3.61 -6.23 14.63
N TRP A 5 2.82 -7.30 14.72
CA TRP A 5 1.68 -7.52 13.82
C TRP A 5 0.60 -6.45 13.99
N ALA A 6 0.29 -6.06 15.23
CA ALA A 6 -0.68 -5.01 15.51
C ALA A 6 -0.22 -3.66 14.92
N SER A 7 1.06 -3.30 15.13
CA SER A 7 1.65 -2.09 14.54
C SER A 7 1.70 -2.15 13.01
N PHE A 8 2.00 -3.31 12.43
CA PHE A 8 1.99 -3.53 10.98
C PHE A 8 0.59 -3.31 10.40
N PHE A 9 -0.42 -4.02 10.92
CA PHE A 9 -1.80 -3.85 10.46
C PHE A 9 -2.36 -2.46 10.73
N TYR A 10 -1.94 -1.80 11.81
CA TYR A 10 -2.30 -0.40 12.06
C TYR A 10 -1.72 0.50 10.98
N LEU A 11 -0.40 0.44 10.74
CA LEU A 11 0.27 1.34 9.81
C LEU A 11 -0.21 1.13 8.36
N TYR A 12 -0.27 -0.12 7.90
CA TYR A 12 -0.69 -0.43 6.52
C TYR A 12 -2.21 -0.51 6.37
N GLY A 13 -2.97 -0.83 7.42
CA GLY A 13 -4.43 -0.77 7.38
C GLY A 13 -4.95 0.66 7.37
N VAL A 14 -4.56 1.47 8.36
CA VAL A 14 -4.95 2.88 8.45
C VAL A 14 -4.33 3.67 7.29
N GLY A 15 -3.05 3.44 7.00
CA GLY A 15 -2.38 4.05 5.85
C GLY A 15 -3.04 3.65 4.53
N GLY A 16 -3.46 2.39 4.38
CA GLY A 16 -4.18 1.89 3.21
C GLY A 16 -5.56 2.52 3.05
N PHE A 17 -6.29 2.71 4.16
CA PHE A 17 -7.56 3.42 4.14
C PHE A 17 -7.39 4.87 3.68
N VAL A 18 -6.40 5.58 4.22
CA VAL A 18 -6.07 6.96 3.80
C VAL A 18 -5.65 7.00 2.33
N PHE A 19 -4.83 6.05 1.88
CA PHE A 19 -4.38 5.94 0.50
C PHE A 19 -5.55 5.73 -0.47
N VAL A 20 -6.43 4.75 -0.21
CA VAL A 20 -7.62 4.50 -1.03
C VAL A 20 -8.58 5.69 -1.01
N GLY A 21 -8.81 6.30 0.17
CA GLY A 21 -9.60 7.51 0.29
C GLY A 21 -9.04 8.67 -0.56
N SER A 22 -7.72 8.80 -0.61
CA SER A 22 -7.03 9.80 -1.44
C SER A 22 -7.18 9.50 -2.93
N LEU A 23 -7.12 8.24 -3.35
CA LEU A 23 -7.37 7.85 -4.75
C LEU A 23 -8.82 8.15 -5.17
N ILE A 24 -9.78 7.88 -4.29
CA ILE A 24 -11.20 8.21 -4.53
C ILE A 24 -11.36 9.72 -4.66
N LEU A 25 -10.72 10.51 -3.78
CA LEU A 25 -10.76 11.96 -3.85
C LEU A 25 -10.09 12.50 -5.12
N ALA A 26 -8.92 11.97 -5.48
CA ALA A 26 -8.21 12.33 -6.72
C ALA A 26 -9.07 12.06 -7.95
N ARG A 27 -9.78 10.91 -7.97
CA ARG A 27 -10.76 10.61 -9.03
C ARG A 27 -11.90 11.62 -9.05
N LYS A 28 -12.52 11.90 -7.89
CA LYS A 28 -13.65 12.84 -7.79
C LYS A 28 -13.29 14.26 -8.21
N ARG A 29 -12.03 14.67 -8.03
CA ARG A 29 -11.54 16.01 -8.42
C ARG A 29 -11.00 16.08 -9.86
N GLY A 30 -11.07 14.97 -10.62
CA GLY A 30 -10.53 14.90 -11.98
C GLY A 30 -9.01 14.81 -12.06
N ALA A 31 -8.30 14.76 -10.93
CA ALA A 31 -6.85 14.56 -10.89
C ALA A 31 -6.44 13.14 -11.31
N LEU A 32 -7.35 12.16 -11.17
CA LEU A 32 -7.17 10.80 -11.63
C LEU A 32 -8.35 10.38 -12.52
N ASP A 33 -8.19 10.57 -13.83
CA ASP A 33 -9.21 10.20 -14.81
C ASP A 33 -9.06 8.74 -15.26
N LEU A 34 -10.00 7.89 -14.83
CA LEU A 34 -10.01 6.46 -15.16
C LEU A 34 -10.62 6.13 -16.53
N GLU A 35 -11.18 7.12 -17.25
CA GLU A 35 -11.66 6.95 -18.62
C GLU A 35 -10.51 6.90 -19.61
N THR A 36 -9.38 7.56 -19.28
CA THR A 36 -8.16 7.50 -20.07
C THR A 36 -7.34 6.23 -19.80
N ARG A 37 -6.59 5.79 -20.83
CA ARG A 37 -5.64 4.67 -20.67
C ARG A 37 -4.54 5.01 -19.66
N ASP A 38 -4.08 6.26 -19.64
CA ASP A 38 -2.96 6.66 -18.80
C ASP A 38 -3.38 6.83 -17.34
N GLY A 39 -4.57 7.37 -17.04
CA GLY A 39 -5.05 7.38 -15.66
C GLY A 39 -5.31 5.98 -15.09
N ARG A 40 -5.76 5.01 -15.92
CA ARG A 40 -5.81 3.59 -15.52
C ARG A 40 -4.43 2.99 -15.25
N LYS A 41 -3.41 3.35 -16.05
CA LYS A 41 -2.02 2.93 -15.79
C LYS A 41 -1.51 3.53 -14.48
N VAL A 42 -1.74 4.83 -14.25
CA VAL A 42 -1.36 5.52 -13.01
C VAL A 42 -2.01 4.85 -11.80
N LEU A 43 -3.32 4.58 -11.83
CA LEU A 43 -3.99 3.85 -10.76
C LEU A 43 -3.36 2.46 -10.52
N ARG A 44 -3.07 1.70 -11.59
CA ARG A 44 -2.41 0.40 -11.48
C ARG A 44 -1.02 0.54 -10.84
N TYR A 45 -0.20 1.50 -11.25
CA TYR A 45 1.13 1.70 -10.66
C TYR A 45 1.06 2.14 -9.20
N LEU A 46 0.08 2.96 -8.83
CA LEU A 46 -0.13 3.37 -7.44
C LEU A 46 -0.53 2.16 -6.56
N ILE A 47 -1.49 1.35 -7.01
CA ILE A 47 -1.91 0.14 -6.28
C ILE A 47 -0.75 -0.87 -6.19
N LEU A 48 -0.05 -1.12 -7.31
CA LEU A 48 1.08 -2.05 -7.33
C LEU A 48 2.24 -1.57 -6.46
N GLY A 49 2.56 -0.28 -6.50
CA GLY A 49 3.59 0.31 -5.65
C GLY A 49 3.25 0.18 -4.17
N TYR A 50 2.00 0.44 -3.80
CA TYR A 50 1.52 0.27 -2.43
C TYR A 50 1.57 -1.20 -1.97
N ALA A 51 1.11 -2.13 -2.81
CA ALA A 51 1.16 -3.57 -2.50
C ALA A 51 2.60 -4.09 -2.40
N ALA A 52 3.49 -3.67 -3.30
CA ALA A 52 4.91 -4.02 -3.26
C ALA A 52 5.59 -3.45 -2.01
N TYR A 53 5.24 -2.24 -1.60
CA TYR A 53 5.74 -1.62 -0.37
C TYR A 53 5.33 -2.41 0.87
N ILE A 54 4.05 -2.80 1.00
CA ILE A 54 3.58 -3.67 2.08
C ILE A 54 4.31 -5.02 2.05
N ALA A 55 4.44 -5.63 0.87
CA ALA A 55 5.09 -6.94 0.74
C ALA A 55 6.57 -6.88 1.12
N PHE A 56 7.29 -5.84 0.73
CA PHE A 56 8.69 -5.60 1.12
C PHE A 56 8.82 -5.44 2.64
N HIS A 57 7.92 -4.69 3.25
CA HIS A 57 7.91 -4.53 4.70
C HIS A 57 7.53 -5.82 5.43
N ALA A 58 6.56 -6.59 4.93
CA ALA A 58 6.23 -7.89 5.50
C ALA A 58 7.42 -8.86 5.40
N LEU A 59 8.12 -8.84 4.26
CA LEU A 59 9.31 -9.66 4.05
C LEU A 59 10.41 -9.29 5.05
N THR A 60 10.71 -8.00 5.20
CA THR A 60 11.81 -7.54 6.06
C THR A 60 11.47 -7.60 7.55
N GLN A 61 10.21 -7.43 7.95
CA GLN A 61 9.80 -7.46 9.36
C GLN A 61 9.49 -8.86 9.88
N PHE A 62 9.03 -9.78 9.01
CA PHE A 62 8.59 -11.11 9.46
C PHE A 62 9.38 -12.25 8.82
N VAL A 63 9.65 -12.20 7.52
CA VAL A 63 10.25 -13.33 6.79
C VAL A 63 11.77 -13.37 6.98
N LEU A 64 12.45 -12.23 6.85
CA LEU A 64 13.90 -12.13 6.97
C LEU A 64 14.37 -12.47 8.40
N PRO A 65 13.75 -11.94 9.48
CA PRO A 65 14.13 -12.30 10.84
C PRO A 65 13.81 -13.76 11.16
N ALA A 66 12.72 -14.31 10.60
CA ALA A 66 12.39 -15.74 10.75
C ALA A 66 13.40 -16.68 10.10
N TRP A 67 14.24 -16.17 9.18
CA TRP A 67 15.31 -16.92 8.50
C TRP A 67 16.71 -16.63 9.05
N GLY A 68 16.82 -15.93 10.18
CA GLY A 68 18.11 -15.60 10.80
C GLY A 68 18.84 -14.43 10.14
N GLY A 69 18.14 -13.62 9.36
CA GLY A 69 18.61 -12.28 8.96
C GLY A 69 18.70 -11.33 10.17
N PRO A 70 19.42 -10.20 10.03
CA PRO A 70 19.59 -9.23 11.11
C PRO A 70 18.27 -8.66 11.63
#